data_AF-A0A9X0CX64-F1
#
_entry.id   AF-A0A9X0CX64-F1
#
_cell.length_a   1.000
_cell.length_b   1.000
_cell.length_c   1.000
_cell.angle_alpha   90.00
_cell.angle_beta   90.00
_cell.angle_gamma   90.00
#
_symmetry.space_group_name_H-M   'P 1'
#
loop_
_entity.id
_entity.type
_entity.pdbx_description
1 polymer ?
#
loop_
_entity_poly.entity_id
_entity_poly.type
_entity_poly.pdbx_seq_one_letter_code
_entity_poly.pdbx_strand_id
1 'polypeptide(L)'
;MECFDDAKAEGAVNIADNPLRYKFSWSPRAGLLTIMNSAKYLWYGKTVEVAAGGALLEEIKSTDMFPGYRLECYPNRDSTEYGKLYNITTANTLLRGTLRYEGYATACLALFQLGMYSSTERADLALAHEQPWKQVLAKLVGNQDAGDSELHSLVLRKLAKIQLACRLSKILVFSLMNLFFNKTRLWTHFVITSQRNLPTETVNETCPASTRHRFGENRRIDMICYGDPHGHSAMARTVGLPVAIATKMVLDGDLKAKGVVRPLSREIYKPMLKLLKVEGIHSEMTTTAL
;
A
#
# COMPACT_ATOMS: atom_id res chain seq x y z
N MET A 1 -21.11 10.52 12.83
CA MET A 1 -20.01 11.48 13.10
C MET A 1 -18.97 11.23 12.04
N GLU A 2 -19.11 11.95 10.94
CA GLU A 2 -18.40 11.75 9.67
C GLU A 2 -17.11 12.58 9.69
N CYS A 3 -15.96 11.93 9.87
CA CYS A 3 -14.65 12.53 9.60
C CYS A 3 -14.15 11.98 8.25
N PHE A 4 -14.83 12.40 7.18
CA PHE A 4 -14.39 12.21 5.78
C PHE A 4 -13.99 13.53 5.12
N ASP A 5 -13.94 14.62 5.88
CA ASP A 5 -13.42 15.90 5.44
C ASP A 5 -11.89 15.87 5.51
N ASP A 6 -11.27 15.32 4.45
CA ASP A 6 -9.97 15.81 4.04
C ASP A 6 -10.11 17.34 3.86
N ALA A 7 -9.18 18.08 4.47
CA ALA A 7 -9.19 19.53 4.59
C ALA A 7 -9.89 20.25 3.42
N LYS A 8 -10.92 21.02 3.77
CA LYS A 8 -11.67 21.94 2.89
C LYS A 8 -10.76 22.70 1.91
N ALA A 9 -10.61 22.17 0.71
CA ALA A 9 -10.59 22.96 -0.50
C ALA A 9 -11.98 22.79 -1.11
N GLU A 10 -12.78 23.85 -1.12
CA GLU A 10 -14.12 23.84 -1.72
C GLU A 10 -14.06 23.23 -3.13
N GLY A 11 -14.74 22.10 -3.34
CA GLY A 11 -14.80 21.40 -4.62
C GLY A 11 -13.82 20.23 -4.84
N ALA A 12 -12.97 19.87 -3.87
CA ALA A 12 -12.10 18.70 -4.00
C ALA A 12 -12.90 17.38 -3.89
N VAL A 13 -12.99 16.62 -4.99
CA VAL A 13 -13.57 15.27 -5.00
C VAL A 13 -12.74 14.37 -4.08
N ASN A 14 -13.39 13.72 -3.09
CA ASN A 14 -12.76 12.68 -2.28
C ASN A 14 -12.36 11.50 -3.19
N ILE A 15 -11.11 11.49 -3.64
CA ILE A 15 -10.62 10.48 -4.59
C ILE A 15 -10.44 9.09 -3.96
N ALA A 16 -10.49 9.00 -2.63
CA ALA A 16 -10.44 7.74 -1.89
C ALA A 16 -11.84 7.12 -1.72
N ASP A 17 -12.91 7.76 -2.20
CA ASP A 17 -14.27 7.22 -2.16
C ASP A 17 -14.49 6.14 -3.23
N ASN A 18 -13.89 4.97 -2.99
CA ASN A 18 -14.08 3.76 -3.76
C ASN A 18 -13.92 2.53 -2.84
N PRO A 19 -14.39 1.33 -3.22
CA PRO A 19 -14.32 0.14 -2.38
C PRO A 19 -12.92 -0.14 -1.81
N LEU A 20 -11.88 0.01 -2.63
CA LEU A 20 -10.51 -0.24 -2.20
C LEU A 20 -9.90 0.93 -1.44
N ARG A 21 -10.50 2.12 -1.50
CA ARG A 21 -9.88 3.39 -1.09
C ARG A 21 -8.49 3.58 -1.71
N TYR A 22 -8.34 3.07 -2.94
CA TYR A 22 -7.05 3.00 -3.62
C TYR A 22 -7.21 3.07 -5.14
N LYS A 23 -6.17 3.56 -5.80
CA LYS A 23 -6.10 3.69 -7.26
C LYS A 23 -4.76 3.17 -7.75
N PHE A 24 -4.80 2.30 -8.75
CA PHE A 24 -3.60 1.68 -9.29
C PHE A 24 -2.92 2.61 -10.32
N SER A 25 -1.62 2.83 -10.16
CA SER A 25 -0.77 3.53 -11.14
C SER A 25 0.09 2.58 -11.99
N TRP A 26 0.02 1.27 -11.73
CA TRP A 26 0.61 0.19 -12.52
C TRP A 26 -0.31 -1.04 -12.46
N SER A 27 0.17 -2.21 -12.90
CA SER A 27 -0.57 -3.46 -12.90
C SER A 27 -1.33 -3.73 -11.58
N PRO A 28 -2.68 -3.77 -11.60
CA PRO A 28 -3.49 -4.06 -10.42
C PRO A 28 -3.21 -5.44 -9.82
N ARG A 29 -2.85 -6.41 -10.67
CA ARG A 29 -2.47 -7.76 -10.23
C ARG A 29 -1.30 -7.70 -9.23
N ALA A 30 -0.26 -6.93 -9.55
CA ALA A 30 0.90 -6.78 -8.69
C ALA A 30 0.51 -6.13 -7.36
N GLY A 31 -0.32 -5.07 -7.41
CA GLY A 31 -0.80 -4.37 -6.21
C GLY A 31 -1.67 -5.24 -5.30
N LEU A 32 -2.58 -6.05 -5.83
CA LEU A 32 -3.43 -6.95 -5.03
C LEU A 32 -2.64 -8.10 -4.41
N LEU A 33 -1.62 -8.61 -5.10
CA LEU A 33 -0.80 -9.71 -4.61
C LEU A 33 0.22 -9.30 -3.55
N THR A 34 0.48 -8.00 -3.35
CA THR A 34 1.46 -7.58 -2.33
C THR A 34 1.07 -8.05 -0.94
N ILE A 35 -0.23 -8.11 -0.64
CA ILE A 35 -0.74 -8.56 0.66
C ILE A 35 -0.68 -10.07 0.86
N MET A 36 -0.38 -10.82 -0.21
CA MET A 36 -0.23 -12.27 -0.19
C MET A 36 1.23 -12.69 0.02
N ASN A 37 2.16 -11.75 0.00
CA ASN A 37 3.58 -12.03 0.19
C ASN A 37 3.90 -12.34 1.65
N SER A 38 5.02 -13.03 1.85
CA SER A 38 5.63 -13.16 3.16
C SER A 38 6.27 -11.85 3.61
N ALA A 39 6.47 -11.72 4.91
CA ALA A 39 7.26 -10.66 5.50
C ALA A 39 8.18 -11.20 6.60
N LYS A 40 9.30 -10.52 6.83
CA LYS A 40 10.27 -10.84 7.87
C LYS A 40 10.79 -9.55 8.47
N TYR A 41 10.78 -9.43 9.78
CA TYR A 41 11.22 -8.22 10.46
C TYR A 41 11.83 -8.52 11.83
N LEU A 42 12.54 -7.56 12.40
CA LEU A 42 13.09 -7.66 13.75
C LEU A 42 12.20 -6.84 14.69
N TRP A 43 11.78 -7.43 15.80
CA TRP A 43 10.91 -6.80 16.79
C TRP A 43 11.41 -7.11 18.19
N TYR A 44 11.91 -6.09 18.89
CA TYR A 44 12.44 -6.22 20.26
C TYR A 44 13.47 -7.37 20.42
N GLY A 45 14.40 -7.48 19.47
CA GLY A 45 15.46 -8.49 19.45
C GLY A 45 15.01 -9.87 18.93
N LYS A 46 13.73 -10.05 18.61
CA LYS A 46 13.19 -11.29 18.07
C LYS A 46 12.88 -11.15 16.58
N THR A 47 13.31 -12.12 15.79
CA THR A 47 12.91 -12.21 14.39
C THR A 47 11.47 -12.70 14.30
N VAL A 48 10.64 -11.94 13.60
CA VAL A 48 9.24 -12.30 13.29
C VAL A 48 9.16 -12.64 11.81
N GLU A 49 8.57 -13.79 11.50
CA GLU A 49 8.34 -14.26 10.14
C GLU A 49 6.85 -14.45 9.90
N VAL A 50 6.35 -13.88 8.82
CA VAL A 50 4.95 -13.91 8.40
C VAL A 50 4.91 -14.68 7.09
N ALA A 51 4.17 -15.79 7.07
CA ALA A 51 4.08 -16.66 5.90
C ALA A 51 3.39 -15.97 4.71
N ALA A 52 3.72 -16.41 3.50
CA ALA A 52 2.94 -16.06 2.31
C ALA A 52 1.54 -16.72 2.36
N GLY A 53 0.64 -16.31 1.47
CA GLY A 53 -0.70 -16.89 1.38
C GLY A 53 -1.75 -16.20 2.25
N GLY A 54 -1.46 -14.98 2.71
CA GLY A 54 -2.44 -14.09 3.35
C GLY A 54 -2.27 -13.93 4.85
N ALA A 55 -1.26 -14.56 5.49
CA ALA A 55 -0.98 -14.34 6.91
C ALA A 55 -0.67 -12.86 7.24
N LEU A 56 -0.20 -12.09 6.27
CA LEU A 56 0.03 -10.64 6.41
C LEU A 56 -1.23 -9.85 6.80
N LEU A 57 -2.40 -10.41 6.55
CA LEU A 57 -3.67 -9.79 6.90
C LEU A 57 -3.93 -9.76 8.42
N GLU A 58 -3.30 -10.66 9.17
CA GLU A 58 -3.37 -10.67 10.62
C GLU A 58 -2.46 -9.60 11.24
N GLU A 59 -1.46 -9.14 10.48
CA GLU A 59 -0.46 -8.14 10.90
C GLU A 59 -0.88 -6.69 10.63
N ILE A 60 -2.07 -6.48 10.03
CA ILE A 60 -2.54 -5.13 9.70
C ILE A 60 -2.90 -4.38 10.98
N LYS A 61 -2.37 -3.16 11.10
CA LYS A 61 -2.63 -2.27 12.23
C LYS A 61 -3.09 -0.91 11.72
N SER A 62 -4.14 -0.36 12.34
CA SER A 62 -4.44 1.06 12.21
C SER A 62 -3.26 1.89 12.73
N THR A 63 -3.04 3.06 12.14
CA THR A 63 -1.99 3.98 12.55
C THR A 63 -2.46 5.43 12.53
N ASP A 64 -2.09 6.14 13.58
CA ASP A 64 -2.29 7.57 13.79
C ASP A 64 -1.07 8.40 13.37
N MET A 65 -0.14 7.78 12.63
CA MET A 65 1.11 8.41 12.20
C MET A 65 0.83 9.77 11.57
N PHE A 66 -0.15 9.90 10.68
CA PHE A 66 -0.48 11.19 10.07
C PHE A 66 -1.84 11.68 10.56
N PRO A 67 -1.89 12.63 11.51
CA PRO A 67 -3.14 13.25 11.93
C PRO A 67 -3.90 13.81 10.72
N GLY A 68 -5.20 13.54 10.65
CA GLY A 68 -6.04 13.87 9.50
C GLY A 68 -6.17 12.75 8.47
N TYR A 69 -5.32 11.72 8.51
CA TYR A 69 -5.46 10.54 7.65
C TYR A 69 -5.87 9.32 8.44
N ARG A 70 -6.72 8.50 7.83
CA ARG A 70 -7.14 7.22 8.37
C ARG A 70 -6.40 6.09 7.69
N LEU A 71 -5.26 5.69 8.24
CA LEU A 71 -4.32 4.76 7.61
C LEU A 71 -4.21 3.43 8.34
N GLU A 72 -3.94 2.39 7.56
CA GLU A 72 -3.51 1.08 8.03
C GLU A 72 -2.09 0.78 7.51
N CYS A 73 -1.33 -0.01 8.27
CA CYS A 73 0.02 -0.43 7.94
C CYS A 73 0.20 -1.94 8.08
N TYR A 74 1.09 -2.50 7.26
CA TYR A 74 1.51 -3.90 7.34
C TYR A 74 2.98 -4.05 6.92
N PRO A 75 3.70 -5.06 7.45
CA PRO A 75 5.12 -5.28 7.14
C PRO A 75 5.34 -5.64 5.66
N ASN A 76 6.50 -5.32 5.10
CA ASN A 76 6.78 -5.49 3.67
C ASN A 76 8.10 -6.24 3.40
N ARG A 77 8.00 -7.46 2.84
CA ARG A 77 9.14 -8.34 2.51
C ARG A 77 10.09 -8.49 3.71
N ASP A 78 11.40 -8.56 3.46
CA ASP A 78 12.40 -8.70 4.51
C ASP A 78 12.93 -7.31 4.95
N SER A 79 12.78 -7.01 6.24
CA SER A 79 13.30 -5.80 6.88
C SER A 79 14.64 -6.06 7.60
N THR A 80 15.03 -7.31 7.80
CA THR A 80 16.26 -7.67 8.54
C THR A 80 17.53 -7.34 7.77
N GLU A 81 17.45 -7.25 6.44
CA GLU A 81 18.57 -6.86 5.58
C GLU A 81 19.05 -5.42 5.83
N TYR A 82 18.16 -4.52 6.27
CA TYR A 82 18.48 -3.11 6.48
C TYR A 82 19.46 -2.86 7.62
N GLY A 83 19.56 -3.78 8.59
CA GLY A 83 20.51 -3.68 9.69
C GLY A 83 21.96 -3.59 9.21
N LYS A 84 22.32 -4.45 8.23
CA LYS A 84 23.63 -4.41 7.58
C LYS A 84 23.71 -3.26 6.58
N LEU A 85 22.64 -3.02 5.81
CA LEU A 85 22.63 -2.02 4.73
C LEU A 85 22.87 -0.59 5.24
N TYR A 86 22.28 -0.25 6.39
CA TYR A 86 22.37 1.09 6.99
C TYR A 86 23.37 1.16 8.14
N ASN A 87 24.13 0.08 8.39
CA ASN A 87 25.10 -0.02 9.48
C ASN A 87 24.48 0.27 10.87
N ILE A 88 23.31 -0.32 11.13
CA ILE A 88 22.54 -0.19 12.38
C ILE A 88 22.33 -1.57 13.02
N THR A 89 23.35 -2.42 13.03
CA THR A 89 23.28 -3.80 13.55
C THR A 89 22.98 -3.89 15.04
N THR A 90 23.13 -2.79 15.78
CA THR A 90 22.74 -2.69 17.19
C THR A 90 21.25 -2.40 17.40
N ALA A 91 20.49 -2.12 16.33
CA ALA A 91 19.06 -1.92 16.41
C ALA A 91 18.36 -3.22 16.82
N ASN A 92 17.49 -3.12 17.81
CA ASN A 92 16.68 -4.25 18.30
C ASN A 92 15.35 -4.37 17.57
N THR A 93 14.96 -3.37 16.78
CA THR A 93 13.75 -3.37 15.97
C THR A 93 14.06 -2.81 14.60
N LEU A 94 13.70 -3.55 13.56
CA LEU A 94 13.87 -3.18 12.15
C LEU A 94 12.61 -3.61 11.41
N LEU A 95 11.81 -2.63 10.98
CA LEU A 95 10.54 -2.86 10.32
C LEU A 95 10.38 -1.86 9.18
N ARG A 96 10.13 -2.39 7.98
CA ARG A 96 9.66 -1.61 6.83
C ARG A 96 8.25 -2.04 6.50
N GLY A 97 7.34 -1.08 6.42
CA GLY A 97 5.93 -1.31 6.17
C GLY A 97 5.43 -0.68 4.87
N THR A 98 4.17 -0.96 4.56
CA THR A 98 3.39 -0.28 3.53
C THR A 98 2.18 0.37 4.17
N LEU A 99 1.88 1.63 3.80
CA LEU A 99 0.69 2.36 4.24
C LEU A 99 -0.43 2.27 3.20
N ARG A 100 -1.66 2.15 3.68
CA ARG A 100 -2.90 2.22 2.88
C ARG A 100 -3.96 2.97 3.66
N TYR A 101 -4.99 3.47 2.99
CA TYR A 101 -6.19 3.88 3.70
C TYR A 101 -6.86 2.67 4.34
N GLU A 102 -7.33 2.82 5.57
CA GLU A 102 -7.98 1.74 6.31
C GLU A 102 -9.05 1.05 5.48
N GLY A 103 -9.15 -0.27 5.53
CA GLY A 103 -10.14 -1.05 4.80
C GLY A 103 -9.69 -1.55 3.42
N TYR A 104 -8.57 -1.04 2.88
CA TYR A 104 -7.98 -1.57 1.64
C TYR A 104 -7.66 -3.06 1.77
N ALA A 105 -6.98 -3.43 2.84
CA ALA A 105 -6.54 -4.79 3.04
C ALA A 105 -7.69 -5.75 3.31
N THR A 106 -8.69 -5.29 4.07
CA THR A 106 -9.95 -6.03 4.28
C THR A 106 -10.67 -6.28 2.96
N ALA A 107 -10.70 -5.30 2.06
CA ALA A 107 -11.26 -5.47 0.72
C ALA A 107 -10.45 -6.47 -0.12
N CYS A 108 -9.11 -6.40 -0.06
CA CYS A 108 -8.23 -7.35 -0.75
C CYS A 108 -8.47 -8.79 -0.26
N LEU A 109 -8.54 -9.01 1.04
CA LEU A 109 -8.84 -10.34 1.59
C LEU A 109 -10.22 -10.85 1.13
N ALA A 110 -11.24 -10.00 1.13
CA ALA A 110 -12.56 -10.40 0.65
C ALA A 110 -12.50 -10.88 -0.81
N LEU A 111 -11.82 -10.13 -1.68
CA LEU A 111 -11.61 -10.50 -3.07
C LEU A 111 -10.79 -11.80 -3.22
N PHE A 112 -9.75 -11.99 -2.39
CA PHE A 112 -8.95 -13.21 -2.39
C PHE A 112 -9.77 -14.45 -2.01
N GLN A 113 -10.56 -14.34 -0.94
CA GLN A 113 -11.39 -15.44 -0.41
C GLN A 113 -12.55 -15.79 -1.34
N LEU A 114 -13.09 -14.79 -2.05
CA LEU A 114 -14.02 -15.04 -3.15
C LEU A 114 -13.34 -15.78 -4.31
N GLY A 115 -12.00 -15.78 -4.38
CA GLY A 115 -11.23 -16.43 -5.44
C GLY A 115 -11.07 -15.53 -6.68
N MET A 116 -11.26 -14.21 -6.51
CA MET A 116 -11.21 -13.24 -7.61
C MET A 116 -9.78 -12.94 -8.07
N TYR A 117 -8.79 -13.22 -7.23
CA TYR A 117 -7.39 -13.23 -7.62
C TYR A 117 -6.65 -14.33 -6.84
N SER A 118 -5.58 -14.85 -7.43
CA SER A 118 -4.72 -15.87 -6.84
C SER A 118 -3.27 -15.67 -7.30
N SER A 119 -2.32 -16.19 -6.52
CA SER A 119 -0.93 -16.32 -6.95
C SER A 119 -0.77 -17.43 -7.99
N THR A 120 -1.66 -18.43 -7.99
CA THR A 120 -1.67 -19.55 -8.95
C THR A 120 -2.63 -19.27 -10.09
N GLU A 121 -2.25 -19.72 -11.29
CA GLU A 121 -3.14 -19.70 -12.44
C GLU A 121 -4.29 -20.70 -12.26
N ARG A 122 -5.48 -20.30 -12.70
CA ARG A 122 -6.70 -21.09 -12.61
C ARG A 122 -7.18 -21.45 -14.00
N ALA A 123 -6.87 -22.67 -14.45
CA ALA A 123 -7.29 -23.18 -15.75
C ALA A 123 -8.81 -23.13 -15.93
N ASP A 124 -9.56 -23.33 -14.83
CA ASP A 124 -11.01 -23.24 -14.84
C ASP A 124 -11.55 -21.82 -15.10
N LEU A 125 -10.72 -20.79 -14.97
CA LEU A 125 -11.07 -19.39 -15.24
C LEU A 125 -10.37 -18.81 -16.48
N ALA A 126 -9.71 -19.63 -17.29
CA ALA A 126 -8.98 -19.16 -18.48
C ALA A 126 -9.86 -18.33 -19.43
N LEU A 127 -11.13 -18.75 -19.61
CA LEU A 127 -12.12 -18.07 -20.45
C LEU A 127 -13.06 -17.13 -19.66
N ALA A 128 -12.74 -16.80 -18.40
CA ALA A 128 -13.59 -15.93 -17.59
C ALA A 128 -13.76 -14.53 -18.22
N HIS A 129 -12.79 -14.08 -19.02
CA HIS A 129 -12.84 -12.78 -19.69
C HIS A 129 -13.90 -12.68 -20.78
N GLU A 130 -14.39 -13.81 -21.28
CA GLU A 130 -15.47 -13.90 -22.27
C GLU A 130 -16.85 -14.03 -21.61
N GLN A 131 -16.91 -14.23 -20.29
CA GLN A 131 -18.13 -14.51 -19.54
C GLN A 131 -18.64 -13.27 -18.77
N PRO A 132 -19.96 -13.13 -18.57
CA PRO A 132 -20.52 -12.15 -17.65
C PRO A 132 -20.05 -12.36 -16.21
N TRP A 133 -19.85 -11.27 -15.45
CA TRP A 133 -19.40 -11.33 -14.05
C TRP A 133 -20.27 -12.21 -13.16
N LYS A 134 -21.58 -12.24 -13.40
CA LYS A 134 -22.50 -13.12 -12.68
C LYS A 134 -22.10 -14.60 -12.81
N GLN A 135 -21.79 -15.07 -14.02
CA GLN A 135 -21.42 -16.47 -14.26
C GLN A 135 -20.06 -16.79 -13.62
N VAL A 136 -19.10 -15.86 -13.73
CA VAL A 136 -17.78 -16.00 -13.09
C VAL A 136 -17.93 -16.08 -11.57
N LEU A 137 -18.72 -15.17 -10.96
CA LEU A 137 -18.97 -15.18 -9.52
C LEU A 137 -19.72 -16.43 -9.07
N ALA A 138 -20.76 -16.85 -9.81
CA ALA A 138 -21.52 -18.07 -9.57
C ALA A 138 -20.58 -19.30 -9.52
N LYS A 139 -19.65 -19.38 -10.47
CA LYS A 139 -18.59 -20.41 -10.47
C LYS A 139 -17.64 -20.29 -9.27
N LEU A 140 -17.21 -19.08 -8.91
CA LEU A 140 -16.33 -18.82 -7.77
C LEU A 140 -16.93 -19.14 -6.40
N VAL A 141 -18.26 -19.00 -6.26
CA VAL A 141 -18.98 -19.38 -5.03
C VAL A 141 -19.46 -20.83 -5.03
N GLY A 142 -19.30 -21.54 -6.15
CA GLY A 142 -19.60 -22.98 -6.27
C GLY A 142 -21.06 -23.30 -6.62
N ASN A 143 -21.82 -22.34 -7.16
CA ASN A 143 -23.18 -22.58 -7.66
C ASN A 143 -23.40 -21.78 -8.95
N GLN A 144 -23.34 -22.45 -10.10
CA GLN A 144 -23.40 -21.83 -11.43
C GLN A 144 -24.80 -21.34 -11.83
N ASP A 145 -25.84 -21.94 -11.26
CA ASP A 145 -27.25 -21.66 -11.60
C ASP A 145 -27.90 -20.65 -10.64
N ALA A 146 -27.11 -20.07 -9.73
CA ALA A 146 -27.60 -19.17 -8.70
C ALA A 146 -28.30 -17.93 -9.29
N GLY A 147 -29.53 -17.69 -8.84
CA GLY A 147 -30.22 -16.41 -9.05
C GLY A 147 -29.53 -15.26 -8.31
N ASP A 148 -29.89 -14.01 -8.59
CA ASP A 148 -29.17 -12.84 -8.03
C ASP A 148 -29.22 -12.78 -6.49
N SER A 149 -30.38 -13.03 -5.90
CA SER A 149 -30.58 -13.05 -4.45
C SER A 149 -29.82 -14.21 -3.78
N GLU A 150 -29.75 -15.36 -4.45
CA GLU A 150 -29.03 -16.52 -3.97
C GLU A 150 -27.52 -16.29 -4.03
N LEU A 151 -27.01 -15.78 -5.16
CA LEU A 151 -25.62 -15.42 -5.35
C LEU A 151 -25.17 -14.42 -4.28
N HIS A 152 -26.01 -13.43 -3.97
CA HIS A 152 -25.74 -12.47 -2.90
C HIS A 152 -25.59 -13.14 -1.53
N SER A 153 -26.51 -14.05 -1.21
CA SER A 153 -26.49 -14.80 0.05
C SER A 153 -25.28 -15.76 0.14
N LEU A 154 -24.82 -16.32 -0.97
CA LEU A 154 -23.64 -17.19 -1.03
C LEU A 154 -22.34 -16.39 -0.84
N VAL A 155 -22.22 -15.23 -1.49
CA VAL A 155 -21.10 -14.30 -1.29
C VAL A 155 -21.02 -13.88 0.18
N LEU A 156 -22.14 -13.44 0.77
CA LEU A 156 -22.19 -13.07 2.18
C LEU A 156 -21.84 -14.23 3.11
N ARG A 157 -22.34 -15.44 2.85
CA ARG A 157 -21.98 -16.62 3.66
C ARG A 157 -20.48 -16.94 3.58
N LYS A 158 -19.88 -16.84 2.40
CA LYS A 158 -18.44 -17.08 2.22
C LYS A 158 -17.60 -16.05 2.97
N LEU A 159 -18.02 -14.79 2.96
CA LEU A 159 -17.37 -13.70 3.70
C LEU A 159 -17.64 -13.74 5.21
N ALA A 160 -18.82 -14.20 5.66
CA ALA A 160 -19.22 -14.25 7.07
C ALA A 160 -18.58 -15.40 7.86
N LYS A 161 -18.19 -16.48 7.19
CA LYS A 161 -17.38 -17.56 7.81
C LYS A 161 -16.03 -17.05 8.32
N ILE A 162 -15.61 -15.89 7.85
CA ILE A 162 -14.40 -15.21 8.27
C ILE A 162 -14.86 -14.10 9.21
N GLN A 163 -14.27 -13.98 10.41
CA GLN A 163 -14.52 -12.88 11.36
C GLN A 163 -14.25 -11.46 10.79
N LEU A 164 -13.99 -11.36 9.48
CA LEU A 164 -13.96 -10.16 8.66
C LEU A 164 -15.31 -9.46 8.55
N ALA A 165 -16.44 -10.15 8.69
CA ALA A 165 -17.76 -9.51 8.65
C ALA A 165 -17.96 -8.44 9.75
N CYS A 166 -17.18 -8.49 10.84
CA CYS A 166 -17.18 -7.45 11.86
C CYS A 166 -16.36 -6.19 11.45
N ARG A 167 -15.45 -6.31 10.48
CA ARG A 167 -14.56 -5.21 10.02
C ARG A 167 -14.91 -4.67 8.63
N LEU A 168 -15.44 -5.51 7.75
CA LEU A 168 -16.04 -5.06 6.49
C LEU A 168 -17.31 -4.28 6.84
N SER A 169 -17.31 -2.97 6.60
CA SER A 169 -18.59 -2.25 6.60
C SER A 169 -19.51 -2.91 5.58
N LYS A 170 -20.79 -3.10 5.90
CA LYS A 170 -21.80 -3.58 4.93
C LYS A 170 -21.75 -2.80 3.62
N ILE A 171 -21.34 -1.53 3.69
CA ILE A 171 -21.10 -0.60 2.59
C ILE A 171 -20.01 -1.10 1.63
N LEU A 172 -18.90 -1.64 2.14
CA LEU A 172 -17.81 -2.15 1.29
C LEU A 172 -18.23 -3.39 0.52
N VAL A 173 -18.94 -4.32 1.18
CA VAL A 173 -19.50 -5.49 0.50
C VAL A 173 -20.55 -5.06 -0.53
N PHE A 174 -21.46 -4.18 -0.17
CA PHE A 174 -22.48 -3.66 -1.08
C PHE A 174 -21.89 -2.90 -2.27
N SER A 175 -20.83 -2.12 -2.07
CA SER A 175 -20.16 -1.36 -3.13
C SER A 175 -19.34 -2.27 -4.06
N LEU A 176 -18.64 -3.28 -3.52
CA LEU A 176 -18.03 -4.34 -4.32
C LEU A 176 -19.10 -5.10 -5.12
N MET A 177 -20.25 -5.39 -4.54
CA MET A 177 -21.32 -6.08 -5.24
C MET A 177 -21.93 -5.22 -6.35
N ASN A 178 -22.25 -3.95 -6.10
CA ASN A 178 -22.71 -3.03 -7.15
C ASN A 178 -21.70 -2.92 -8.31
N LEU A 179 -20.40 -2.99 -8.02
CA LEU A 179 -19.36 -3.02 -9.04
C LEU A 179 -19.47 -4.25 -9.95
N PHE A 180 -19.76 -5.43 -9.38
CA PHE A 180 -19.83 -6.69 -10.12
C PHE A 180 -21.18 -6.92 -10.82
N PHE A 181 -22.29 -6.46 -10.24
CA PHE A 181 -23.63 -6.70 -10.80
C PHE A 181 -24.00 -5.70 -11.91
N ASN A 182 -23.42 -4.49 -11.94
CA ASN A 182 -23.79 -3.45 -12.91
C ASN A 182 -22.87 -3.32 -14.14
N LYS A 183 -21.78 -4.08 -14.27
CA LYS A 183 -20.83 -3.93 -15.40
C LYS A 183 -20.59 -5.25 -16.14
N THR A 184 -20.58 -5.20 -17.47
CA THR A 184 -20.79 -6.36 -18.35
C THR A 184 -19.54 -7.05 -18.89
N ARG A 185 -18.31 -6.52 -18.72
CA ARG A 185 -17.08 -7.17 -19.23
C ARG A 185 -15.86 -7.00 -18.31
N LEU A 186 -14.95 -7.98 -18.36
CA LEU A 186 -13.95 -8.30 -17.34
C LEU A 186 -12.83 -7.26 -17.10
N TRP A 187 -12.83 -6.07 -17.70
CA TRP A 187 -11.67 -5.17 -17.59
C TRP A 187 -11.94 -3.68 -17.40
N THR A 188 -13.20 -3.22 -17.42
CA THR A 188 -13.47 -1.77 -17.50
C THR A 188 -13.49 -1.01 -16.18
N HIS A 189 -13.09 -1.60 -15.03
CA HIS A 189 -13.14 -0.86 -13.75
C HIS A 189 -11.95 -1.01 -12.78
N PHE A 190 -10.89 -1.72 -13.15
CA PHE A 190 -9.61 -1.60 -12.43
C PHE A 190 -8.65 -0.60 -13.07
N VAL A 191 -9.10 0.11 -14.09
CA VAL A 191 -8.30 1.00 -14.93
C VAL A 191 -8.82 2.44 -14.79
N ILE A 192 -7.97 3.25 -14.17
CA ILE A 192 -7.76 4.68 -14.40
C ILE A 192 -8.99 5.57 -14.13
N THR A 193 -9.12 6.04 -12.89
CA THR A 193 -9.67 7.37 -12.62
C THR A 193 -8.87 8.08 -11.55
N SER A 194 -8.14 9.13 -11.97
CA SER A 194 -7.43 10.17 -11.21
C SER A 194 -6.31 9.77 -10.23
N GLN A 195 -5.12 9.63 -10.82
CA GLN A 195 -3.78 9.54 -10.22
C GLN A 195 -3.32 10.82 -9.46
N ARG A 196 -4.20 11.56 -8.79
CA ARG A 196 -3.87 12.96 -8.48
C ARG A 196 -3.45 13.29 -7.06
N ASN A 197 -3.83 12.55 -6.01
CA ASN A 197 -3.45 12.92 -4.63
C ASN A 197 -3.25 11.70 -3.70
N LEU A 198 -2.22 10.89 -3.92
CA LEU A 198 -1.82 9.89 -2.92
C LEU A 198 -0.48 10.31 -2.30
N PRO A 199 -0.40 10.47 -0.96
CA PRO A 199 0.87 10.72 -0.30
C PRO A 199 1.81 9.55 -0.59
N THR A 200 3.00 9.86 -1.08
CA THR A 200 3.99 8.86 -1.49
C THR A 200 5.14 8.84 -0.50
N GLU A 201 5.33 7.68 0.13
CA GLU A 201 6.47 7.25 0.95
C GLU A 201 6.72 7.98 2.28
N THR A 202 6.77 7.21 3.35
CA THR A 202 7.16 7.64 4.70
C THR A 202 8.32 6.77 5.15
N VAL A 203 9.40 7.39 5.62
CA VAL A 203 10.46 6.71 6.37
C VAL A 203 10.29 7.10 7.82
N ASN A 204 9.53 6.31 8.57
CA ASN A 204 9.43 6.52 10.01
C ASN A 204 10.57 5.76 10.69
N GLU A 205 11.56 6.49 11.21
CA GLU A 205 12.58 5.93 12.12
C GLU A 205 12.05 5.91 13.56
N THR A 206 10.93 5.24 13.82
CA THR A 206 10.40 5.15 15.18
C THR A 206 11.09 4.03 15.95
N CYS A 207 11.69 4.36 17.09
CA CYS A 207 12.01 3.37 18.10
C CYS A 207 10.68 2.92 18.76
N PRO A 208 10.30 1.64 18.71
CA PRO A 208 9.05 1.20 19.32
C PRO A 208 9.07 1.42 20.84
N ALA A 209 7.92 1.81 21.41
CA ALA A 209 7.77 2.24 22.81
C ALA A 209 8.27 1.26 23.88
N SER A 210 8.46 -0.03 23.57
CA SER A 210 8.96 -1.02 24.52
C SER A 210 10.48 -1.21 24.52
N THR A 211 11.19 -0.57 23.58
CA THR A 211 12.66 -0.43 23.65
C THR A 211 13.04 0.93 24.18
N ARG A 212 12.62 1.12 25.42
CA ARG A 212 13.26 2.04 26.36
C ARG A 212 14.73 1.60 26.43
N HIS A 213 15.64 2.31 25.76
CA HIS A 213 16.98 2.69 26.22
C HIS A 213 17.92 3.05 25.05
N ARG A 214 18.27 4.34 24.95
CA ARG A 214 19.64 4.89 25.10
C ARG A 214 19.76 6.37 24.72
N PHE A 215 18.82 6.92 23.94
CA PHE A 215 18.95 8.29 23.42
C PHE A 215 17.99 9.33 24.03
N GLY A 216 17.03 8.93 24.88
CA GLY A 216 16.11 9.86 25.53
C GLY A 216 15.24 10.69 24.57
N GLU A 217 15.27 10.38 23.27
CA GLU A 217 14.56 11.08 22.23
C GLU A 217 14.03 10.10 21.17
N ASN A 218 12.94 10.47 20.54
CA ASN A 218 12.34 9.83 19.39
C ASN A 218 12.42 10.80 18.21
N ARG A 219 12.98 10.35 17.08
CA ARG A 219 13.08 11.15 15.86
C ARG A 219 12.17 10.58 14.80
N ARG A 220 11.46 11.46 14.12
CA ARG A 220 10.50 11.09 13.08
C ARG A 220 10.76 11.93 11.84
N ILE A 221 10.79 11.30 10.68
CA ILE A 221 10.96 11.97 9.40
C ILE A 221 9.69 11.76 8.56
N ASP A 222 9.02 12.86 8.24
CA ASP A 222 7.78 12.86 7.48
C ASP A 222 8.02 13.46 6.09
N MET A 223 7.61 12.74 5.06
CA MET A 223 7.56 13.24 3.69
C MET A 223 6.13 13.09 3.19
N ILE A 224 5.51 14.22 2.84
CA ILE A 224 4.17 14.24 2.25
C ILE A 224 4.29 14.99 0.93
N CYS A 225 3.95 14.32 -0.16
CA CYS A 225 3.99 14.89 -1.51
C CYS A 225 2.64 14.67 -2.19
N TYR A 226 2.13 15.72 -2.83
CA TYR A 226 0.91 15.70 -3.62
C TYR A 226 1.22 15.83 -5.12
N GLY A 227 0.34 15.27 -5.95
CA GLY A 227 0.43 15.45 -7.38
C GLY A 227 -0.07 16.83 -7.79
N ASP A 228 0.47 17.33 -8.89
CA ASP A 228 -0.08 18.52 -9.55
C ASP A 228 -1.23 18.07 -10.48
N PRO A 229 -2.48 18.57 -10.29
CA PRO A 229 -3.59 18.26 -11.18
C PRO A 229 -3.34 18.58 -12.66
N HIS A 230 -2.52 19.60 -12.94
CA HIS A 230 -2.15 20.06 -14.29
C HIS A 230 -0.72 19.65 -14.69
N GLY A 231 -0.03 18.89 -13.84
CA GLY A 231 1.35 18.48 -14.04
C GLY A 231 1.58 17.00 -13.76
N HIS A 232 2.68 16.70 -13.07
CA HIS A 232 3.07 15.33 -12.73
C HIS A 232 2.48 14.88 -11.40
N SER A 233 2.14 13.59 -11.32
CA SER A 233 1.73 12.96 -10.06
C SER A 233 2.89 12.91 -9.05
N ALA A 234 2.56 12.84 -7.76
CA ALA A 234 3.57 12.69 -6.70
C ALA A 234 4.49 11.48 -6.97
N MET A 235 3.91 10.33 -7.32
CA MET A 235 4.67 9.11 -7.68
C MET A 235 5.60 9.32 -8.87
N ALA A 236 5.15 9.99 -9.94
CA ALA A 236 6.00 10.25 -11.09
C ALA A 236 7.17 11.16 -10.73
N ARG A 237 6.94 12.17 -9.88
CA ARG A 237 7.98 13.08 -9.39
C ARG A 237 8.97 12.36 -8.46
N THR A 238 8.49 11.63 -7.46
CA THR A 238 9.34 10.95 -6.48
C THR A 238 10.13 9.78 -7.06
N VAL A 239 9.72 9.21 -8.19
CA VAL A 239 10.49 8.19 -8.91
C VAL A 239 11.37 8.80 -10.00
N GLY A 240 10.81 9.71 -10.81
CA GLY A 240 11.49 10.27 -11.98
C GLY A 240 12.59 11.27 -11.61
N LEU A 241 12.36 12.16 -10.64
CA LEU A 241 13.33 13.19 -10.27
C LEU A 241 14.62 12.62 -9.69
N PRO A 242 14.62 11.62 -8.77
CA PRO A 242 15.86 11.00 -8.32
C PRO A 242 16.67 10.38 -9.46
N VAL A 243 16.00 9.77 -10.45
CA VAL A 243 16.65 9.19 -11.62
C VAL A 243 17.27 10.28 -12.50
N ALA A 244 16.53 11.35 -12.79
CA ALA A 244 17.02 12.48 -13.58
C ALA A 244 18.20 13.19 -12.91
N ILE A 245 18.11 13.44 -11.60
CA ILE A 245 19.16 14.07 -10.80
C ILE A 245 20.41 13.17 -10.77
N ALA A 246 20.26 11.88 -10.48
CA ALA A 246 21.38 10.95 -10.49
C ALA A 246 22.05 10.90 -11.87
N THR A 247 21.26 10.86 -12.94
CA THR A 247 21.76 10.88 -14.33
C THR A 247 22.59 12.13 -14.59
N LYS A 248 22.08 13.31 -14.22
CA LYS A 248 22.82 14.57 -14.34
C LYS A 248 24.13 14.56 -13.55
N MET A 249 24.10 14.11 -12.30
CA MET A 249 25.30 14.03 -11.45
C MET A 249 26.34 13.03 -11.97
N VAL A 250 25.92 11.96 -12.66
CA VAL A 250 26.86 11.06 -13.37
C VAL A 250 27.50 11.78 -14.55
N LEU A 251 26.72 12.49 -15.37
CA LEU A 251 27.21 13.19 -16.56
C LEU A 251 28.11 14.37 -16.22
N ASP A 252 27.78 15.13 -15.17
CA ASP A 252 28.56 16.27 -14.69
C ASP A 252 29.85 15.84 -13.96
N GLY A 253 30.01 14.53 -13.68
CA GLY A 253 31.20 13.98 -13.02
C GLY A 253 31.19 14.13 -11.49
N ASP A 254 30.06 14.51 -10.90
CA ASP A 254 29.88 14.63 -9.45
C ASP A 254 29.94 13.28 -8.73
N LEU A 255 29.49 12.21 -9.41
CA LEU A 255 29.53 10.84 -8.89
C LEU A 255 30.80 10.10 -9.32
N LYS A 256 31.75 9.97 -8.38
CA LYS A 256 33.06 9.37 -8.63
C LYS A 256 33.08 7.84 -8.52
N ALA A 257 32.17 7.26 -7.72
CA ALA A 257 32.11 5.81 -7.50
C ALA A 257 31.87 5.05 -8.81
N LYS A 258 32.53 3.90 -8.98
CA LYS A 258 32.44 3.03 -10.17
C LYS A 258 31.83 1.67 -9.82
N GLY A 259 31.24 1.02 -10.81
CA GLY A 259 30.57 -0.28 -10.64
C GLY A 259 29.08 -0.14 -10.31
N VAL A 260 28.51 -1.17 -9.67
CA VAL A 260 27.10 -1.18 -9.26
C VAL A 260 26.97 -0.49 -7.91
N VAL A 261 26.51 0.76 -7.94
CA VAL A 261 26.47 1.64 -6.76
C VAL A 261 25.03 1.90 -6.31
N ARG A 262 24.81 1.91 -4.99
CA ARG A 262 23.54 2.28 -4.35
C ARG A 262 23.67 3.64 -3.68
N PRO A 263 22.59 4.44 -3.56
CA PRO A 263 22.64 5.80 -2.99
C PRO A 263 22.68 5.78 -1.44
N LEU A 264 23.67 5.08 -0.87
CA LEU A 264 23.83 4.93 0.58
C LEU A 264 24.95 5.79 1.16
N SER A 265 25.96 6.14 0.35
CA SER A 265 27.06 6.98 0.80
C SER A 265 26.64 8.46 0.84
N ARG A 266 27.16 9.19 1.83
CA ARG A 266 26.89 10.63 2.05
C ARG A 266 27.19 11.49 0.83
N GLU A 267 28.22 11.12 0.07
CA GLU A 267 28.62 11.81 -1.17
C GLU A 267 27.53 11.71 -2.26
N ILE A 268 26.67 10.69 -2.22
CA ILE A 268 25.59 10.49 -3.19
C ILE A 268 24.31 11.11 -2.66
N TYR A 269 23.82 10.65 -1.50
CA TYR A 269 22.47 11.02 -1.07
C TYR A 269 22.36 12.48 -0.64
N LYS A 270 23.40 13.11 -0.07
CA LYS A 270 23.32 14.52 0.37
C LYS A 270 23.09 15.51 -0.79
N PRO A 271 23.91 15.51 -1.87
CA PRO A 271 23.65 16.38 -3.01
C PRO A 271 22.32 16.03 -3.69
N MET A 272 21.96 14.75 -3.80
CA MET A 272 20.65 14.35 -4.33
C MET A 272 19.49 14.95 -3.52
N LEU A 273 19.49 14.83 -2.19
CA LEU A 273 18.46 15.42 -1.33
C LEU A 273 18.40 16.96 -1.44
N LYS A 274 19.55 17.62 -1.62
CA LYS A 274 19.60 19.07 -1.84
C LYS A 274 18.92 19.47 -3.16
N LEU A 275 19.18 18.72 -4.23
CA LEU A 275 18.57 18.97 -5.54
C LEU A 275 17.07 18.62 -5.54
N LEU A 276 16.69 17.51 -4.90
CA LEU A 276 15.29 17.13 -4.71
C LEU A 276 14.50 18.21 -3.95
N LYS A 277 15.11 18.84 -2.94
CA LYS A 277 14.49 19.94 -2.20
C LYS A 277 14.19 21.15 -3.10
N VAL A 278 15.03 21.45 -4.10
CA VAL A 278 14.77 22.51 -5.09
C VAL A 278 13.54 22.18 -5.94
N GLU A 279 13.35 20.90 -6.27
CA GLU A 279 12.20 20.39 -7.01
C GLU A 279 10.94 20.19 -6.14
N GLY A 280 10.95 20.69 -4.89
CA GLY A 280 9.82 20.59 -3.96
C GLY A 280 9.61 19.20 -3.34
N ILE A 281 10.62 18.31 -3.40
CA ILE A 281 10.61 17.01 -2.72
C ILE A 281 11.50 17.10 -1.48
N HIS A 282 10.88 17.21 -0.30
CA HIS A 282 11.59 17.28 0.97
C HIS A 282 10.82 16.62 2.11
N SER A 283 11.54 16.30 3.18
CA SER A 283 10.99 15.75 4.41
C SER A 283 11.19 16.70 5.58
N GLU A 284 10.33 16.60 6.58
CA GLU A 284 10.42 17.32 7.85
C GLU A 284 10.82 16.35 8.97
N MET A 285 11.69 16.81 9.88
CA MET A 285 12.12 16.00 11.01
C MET A 285 11.57 16.57 12.31
N THR A 286 10.88 15.75 13.07
CA THR A 286 10.42 16.07 14.42
C THR A 286 11.21 15.24 15.44
N THR A 287 11.66 15.89 16.52
CA THR A 287 12.29 15.23 17.66
C THR A 287 11.42 15.43 18.89
N THR A 288 11.11 14.33 19.59
CA THR A 288 10.32 14.34 20.82
C THR A 288 11.13 13.69 21.94
N ALA A 289 11.20 14.32 23.11
CA ALA A 289 11.81 13.71 24.28
C ALA A 289 10.98 12.49 24.74
N LEU A 290 11.65 11.42 25.18
CA LEU A 290 11.05 10.18 25.70
C LEU A 290 10.87 10.22 27.22
#